data_AF-C9MXD4-F1
#
_entry.id   AF-C9MXD4-F1
#
_cell.length_a   1.000
_cell.length_b   1.000
_cell.length_c   1.000
_cell.angle_alpha   90.00
_cell.angle_beta   90.00
_cell.angle_gamma   90.00
#
_symmetry.space_group_name_H-M   'P 1'
#
loop_
_entity.id
_entity.type
_entity.pdbx_description
1 polymer ?
#
loop_
_entity_poly.entity_id
_entity_poly.type
_entity_poly.pdbx_seq_one_letter_code
_entity_poly.pdbx_strand_id
1 'polypeptide(L)'
;MKEDYIFDMPKQEERYILKLKLVSDIEERKYYVREGRFVLELGENINEDEIEITRFITREGAELRNDYQNFRDLRRDFNLMEIINTKYSSAHKWGTFHPHVLKLWGKEVSKKENLDIFDINFYVTCLQQDVIERDVITSYINVKLNLTDENYTNEQMFRHLLTILDNLGTERKKVEKKRIIPRKIIVE
;
A
#
# COMPACT_ATOMS: atom_id res chain seq x y z
N MET A 1 19.34 8.03 -24.57
CA MET A 1 17.93 7.63 -24.33
C MET A 1 17.96 6.52 -23.31
N LYS A 2 17.11 6.55 -22.27
CA LYS A 2 16.86 5.35 -21.48
C LYS A 2 15.96 4.47 -22.34
N GLU A 3 16.42 3.28 -22.71
CA GLU A 3 15.57 2.29 -23.36
C GLU A 3 14.63 1.70 -22.31
N ASP A 4 13.38 1.47 -22.68
CA ASP A 4 12.42 0.80 -21.81
C ASP A 4 12.82 -0.67 -21.65
N TYR A 5 12.72 -1.19 -20.43
CA TYR A 5 12.94 -2.61 -20.19
C TYR A 5 11.65 -3.37 -20.54
N ILE A 6 11.71 -4.21 -21.57
CA ILE A 6 10.56 -4.95 -22.10
C ILE A 6 10.57 -6.36 -21.53
N PHE A 7 9.44 -6.81 -20.99
CA PHE A 7 9.24 -8.20 -20.57
C PHE A 7 8.20 -8.86 -21.46
N ASP A 8 8.44 -10.13 -21.81
CA ASP A 8 7.40 -10.96 -22.39
C ASP A 8 6.36 -11.28 -21.32
N MET A 9 5.10 -10.91 -21.59
CA MET A 9 4.02 -11.19 -20.66
C MET A 9 3.77 -12.71 -20.57
N PRO A 10 3.64 -13.26 -19.36
CA PRO A 10 3.37 -14.68 -19.19
C PRO A 10 1.98 -15.03 -19.72
N LYS A 11 1.87 -16.23 -20.31
CA LYS A 11 0.63 -16.73 -20.90
C LYS A 11 -0.21 -17.58 -19.95
N GLN A 12 0.40 -18.14 -18.91
CA GLN A 12 -0.29 -18.95 -17.91
C GLN A 12 -0.91 -18.02 -16.87
N GLU A 13 -2.15 -18.30 -16.47
CA GLU A 13 -2.84 -17.55 -15.42
C GLU A 13 -2.38 -17.97 -14.02
N GLU A 14 -1.08 -17.77 -13.75
CA GLU A 14 -0.48 -18.04 -12.45
C GLU A 14 0.04 -16.76 -11.79
N ARG A 15 0.49 -16.88 -10.53
CA ARG A 15 1.09 -15.77 -9.81
C ARG A 15 2.52 -15.57 -10.28
N TYR A 16 2.85 -14.35 -10.69
CA TYR A 16 4.20 -13.93 -11.05
C TYR A 16 4.68 -12.80 -10.15
N ILE A 17 5.99 -12.75 -9.97
CA ILE A 17 6.70 -11.68 -9.25
C ILE A 17 7.72 -11.03 -10.18
N LEU A 18 7.64 -9.70 -10.30
CA LEU A 18 8.69 -8.89 -10.90
C LEU A 18 9.61 -8.40 -9.79
N LYS A 19 10.91 -8.67 -9.92
CA LYS A 19 11.93 -8.32 -8.94
C LYS A 19 13.18 -7.75 -9.60
N LEU A 20 13.88 -6.88 -8.87
CA LEU A 20 15.22 -6.43 -9.22
C LEU A 20 16.23 -7.27 -8.45
N LYS A 21 17.03 -8.06 -9.16
CA LYS A 21 18.14 -8.83 -8.62
C LYS A 21 19.43 -8.00 -8.67
N LEU A 22 20.12 -7.89 -7.55
CA LEU A 22 21.36 -7.12 -7.42
C LEU A 22 22.56 -8.07 -7.41
N VAL A 23 23.25 -8.18 -8.54
CA VAL A 23 24.50 -8.94 -8.67
C VAL A 23 25.66 -8.05 -8.26
N SER A 24 26.47 -8.51 -7.31
CA SER A 24 27.65 -7.80 -6.85
C SER A 24 28.90 -8.58 -7.26
N ASP A 25 29.52 -8.21 -8.37
CA ASP A 25 30.84 -8.70 -8.73
C ASP A 25 31.87 -7.72 -8.15
N ILE A 26 32.58 -8.14 -7.10
CA ILE A 26 33.60 -7.30 -6.46
C ILE A 26 34.97 -7.82 -6.86
N GLU A 27 35.66 -7.10 -7.74
CA GLU A 27 37.10 -6.85 -7.65
C GLU A 27 37.59 -5.71 -8.58
N GLU A 28 37.13 -4.46 -8.35
CA GLU A 28 37.89 -3.28 -8.79
C GLU A 28 38.13 -2.34 -7.60
N ARG A 29 39.41 -2.14 -7.26
CA ARG A 29 39.92 -1.64 -5.97
C ARG A 29 39.55 -0.19 -5.58
N LYS A 30 38.61 0.48 -6.27
CA LYS A 30 38.27 1.91 -6.03
C LYS A 30 36.78 2.27 -6.03
N TYR A 31 35.88 1.40 -6.47
CA TYR A 31 34.43 1.62 -6.39
C TYR A 31 33.68 0.29 -6.37
N TYR A 32 32.46 0.30 -5.83
CA TYR A 32 31.57 -0.85 -5.88
C TYR A 32 30.75 -0.78 -7.18
N VAL A 33 30.91 -1.78 -8.04
CA VAL A 33 29.97 -2.01 -9.16
C VAL A 33 28.94 -3.02 -8.70
N ARG A 34 27.65 -2.68 -8.86
CA ARG A 34 26.54 -3.62 -8.71
C ARG A 34 25.74 -3.61 -10.00
N GLU A 35 25.55 -4.76 -10.59
CA GLU A 35 24.68 -4.93 -11.74
C GLU A 35 23.27 -5.25 -11.25
N GLY A 36 22.28 -4.48 -11.70
CA GLY A 36 20.87 -4.75 -11.44
C GLY A 36 20.24 -5.41 -12.66
N ARG A 37 19.56 -6.54 -12.47
CA ARG A 37 18.78 -7.19 -13.52
C ARG A 37 17.34 -7.36 -13.06
N PHE A 38 16.39 -6.99 -13.90
CA PHE A 38 15.00 -7.34 -13.63
C PHE A 38 14.74 -8.79 -13.99
N VAL A 39 13.98 -9.47 -13.16
CA VAL A 39 13.60 -10.87 -13.35
C VAL A 39 12.10 -11.00 -13.09
N LEU A 40 11.41 -11.66 -14.01
CA LEU A 40 10.01 -12.05 -13.87
C LEU A 40 9.97 -13.56 -13.65
N GLU A 41 9.48 -14.00 -12.50
CA GLU A 41 9.45 -15.41 -12.12
C GLU A 41 8.07 -15.85 -11.64
N LEU A 42 7.83 -17.15 -11.69
CA LEU A 42 6.63 -17.78 -11.15
C LEU A 42 6.71 -17.83 -9.62
N GLY A 43 5.58 -17.56 -8.96
CA GLY A 43 5.43 -17.59 -7.51
C GLY A 43 5.69 -16.25 -6.84
N GLU A 44 6.17 -16.31 -5.59
CA GLU A 44 6.25 -15.14 -4.69
C GLU A 44 7.56 -15.09 -3.90
N ASN A 45 8.54 -15.91 -4.29
CA ASN A 45 9.79 -16.07 -3.55
C ASN A 45 10.76 -14.92 -3.83
N ILE A 46 11.39 -14.44 -2.76
CA ILE A 46 12.36 -13.34 -2.78
C ILE A 46 13.58 -13.76 -1.97
N ASN A 47 14.74 -13.59 -2.57
CA ASN A 47 16.03 -13.78 -1.91
C ASN A 47 16.52 -12.46 -1.28
N GLU A 48 17.53 -12.53 -0.41
CA GLU A 48 18.08 -11.34 0.27
C GLU A 48 18.71 -10.32 -0.69
N ASP A 49 19.19 -10.76 -1.85
CA ASP A 49 19.77 -9.95 -2.93
C ASP A 49 18.72 -9.41 -3.93
N GLU A 50 17.44 -9.61 -3.64
CA GLU A 50 16.32 -9.27 -4.53
C GLU A 50 15.38 -8.25 -3.89
N ILE A 51 14.91 -7.32 -4.71
CA ILE A 51 13.92 -6.31 -4.34
C ILE A 51 12.64 -6.58 -5.13
N GLU A 52 11.56 -6.88 -4.43
CA GLU A 52 10.24 -6.99 -5.06
C GLU A 52 9.78 -5.65 -5.61
N ILE A 53 9.42 -5.64 -6.89
CA ILE A 53 8.80 -4.49 -7.54
C ILE A 53 7.28 -4.61 -7.45
N THR A 54 6.73 -5.75 -7.88
CA THR A 54 5.30 -6.05 -7.82
C THR A 54 5.03 -7.54 -8.00
N ARG A 55 3.84 -7.99 -7.57
CA ARG A 55 3.29 -9.31 -7.89
C ARG A 55 1.99 -9.14 -8.66
N PHE A 56 1.66 -10.09 -9.53
CA PHE A 56 0.41 -10.06 -10.28
C PHE A 56 -0.01 -11.46 -10.73
N ILE A 57 -1.29 -11.62 -11.06
CA ILE A 57 -1.78 -12.70 -11.92
C ILE A 57 -2.37 -11.99 -13.14
N THR A 58 -1.96 -12.41 -14.34
CA THR A 58 -2.43 -11.80 -15.59
C THR A 58 -3.26 -12.80 -16.37
N ARG A 59 -4.30 -12.32 -17.06
CA ARG A 59 -5.02 -13.10 -18.07
C ARG A 59 -4.53 -12.77 -19.46
N GLU A 60 -4.61 -13.73 -20.37
CA GLU A 60 -4.25 -13.49 -21.77
C GLU A 60 -5.12 -12.35 -22.34
N GLY A 61 -4.47 -11.38 -22.99
CA GLY A 61 -5.13 -10.22 -23.58
C GLY A 61 -5.58 -9.13 -22.61
N ALA A 62 -5.27 -9.24 -21.31
CA ALA A 62 -5.56 -8.20 -20.32
C ALA A 62 -4.35 -7.29 -20.06
N GLU A 63 -4.62 -6.02 -19.78
CA GLU A 63 -3.60 -5.07 -19.31
C GLU A 63 -3.47 -5.13 -17.78
N LEU A 64 -2.23 -5.04 -17.28
CA LEU A 64 -1.97 -4.89 -15.86
C LEU A 64 -2.26 -3.45 -15.43
N ARG A 65 -3.16 -3.30 -14.45
CA ARG A 65 -3.54 -2.00 -13.93
C ARG A 65 -2.77 -1.64 -12.65
N ASN A 66 -2.66 -0.35 -12.37
CA ASN A 66 -2.08 0.23 -11.14
C ASN A 66 -2.90 1.40 -10.56
N ASP A 67 -4.14 1.55 -11.00
CA ASP A 67 -5.08 2.59 -10.61
C ASP A 67 -5.99 2.09 -9.47
N TYR A 68 -5.39 1.84 -8.30
CA TYR A 68 -6.09 1.36 -7.11
C TYR A 68 -7.15 2.38 -6.65
N GLN A 69 -8.39 1.93 -6.50
CA GLN A 69 -9.51 2.82 -6.15
C GLN A 69 -9.63 3.05 -4.64
N ASN A 70 -9.30 2.04 -3.86
CA ASN A 70 -9.41 2.04 -2.40
C ASN A 70 -8.39 1.05 -1.80
N PHE A 71 -8.26 1.01 -0.48
CA PHE A 71 -7.29 0.18 0.23
C PHE A 71 -7.55 -1.31 0.02
N ARG A 72 -8.82 -1.75 -0.01
CA ARG A 72 -9.15 -3.15 -0.29
C ARG A 72 -8.81 -3.55 -1.74
N ASP A 73 -8.90 -2.61 -2.67
CA ASP A 73 -8.58 -2.79 -4.09
C ASP A 73 -7.10 -3.14 -4.33
N LEU A 74 -6.22 -2.91 -3.35
CA LEU A 74 -4.82 -3.35 -3.39
C LEU A 74 -4.67 -4.88 -3.41
N ARG A 75 -5.70 -5.62 -2.97
CA ARG A 75 -5.76 -7.08 -3.04
C ARG A 75 -6.87 -7.49 -4.00
N ARG A 76 -6.52 -7.67 -5.27
CA ARG A 76 -7.37 -8.34 -6.27
C ARG A 76 -6.66 -9.53 -6.88
N ASP A 77 -7.46 -10.48 -7.33
CA ASP A 77 -6.94 -11.74 -7.86
C ASP A 77 -6.33 -11.60 -9.25
N PHE A 78 -6.80 -10.68 -10.11
CA PHE A 78 -6.35 -10.61 -11.51
C PHE A 78 -6.07 -9.19 -12.00
N ASN A 79 -5.10 -9.10 -12.92
CA ASN A 79 -4.76 -7.94 -13.74
C ASN A 79 -4.39 -6.69 -12.95
N LEU A 80 -3.78 -6.86 -11.78
CA LEU A 80 -3.38 -5.80 -10.87
C LEU A 80 -1.90 -5.95 -10.52
N MET A 81 -1.13 -4.86 -10.63
CA MET A 81 0.20 -4.78 -10.05
C MET A 81 0.06 -4.62 -8.53
N GLU A 82 0.19 -5.69 -7.75
CA GLU A 82 0.13 -5.64 -6.29
C GLU A 82 1.39 -4.96 -5.73
N ILE A 83 1.22 -4.01 -4.81
CA ILE A 83 2.32 -3.24 -4.19
C ILE A 83 2.40 -3.39 -2.66
N ILE A 84 1.64 -4.34 -2.09
CA ILE A 84 1.56 -4.54 -0.63
C ILE A 84 2.93 -4.96 -0.08
N ASN A 85 3.60 -5.88 -0.75
CA ASN A 85 4.89 -6.42 -0.33
C ASN A 85 6.10 -5.70 -0.95
N THR A 86 5.87 -4.71 -1.83
CA THR A 86 6.90 -3.79 -2.31
C THR A 86 7.47 -2.99 -1.15
N LYS A 87 8.73 -3.27 -0.78
CA LYS A 87 9.43 -2.56 0.29
C LYS A 87 9.79 -1.16 -0.16
N TYR A 88 9.38 -0.16 0.61
CA TYR A 88 9.80 1.22 0.41
C TYR A 88 10.94 1.58 1.36
N SER A 89 11.86 2.42 0.90
CA SER A 89 13.02 2.83 1.68
C SER A 89 12.58 3.55 2.96
N SER A 90 13.13 3.13 4.11
CA SER A 90 12.94 3.75 5.42
C SER A 90 14.14 3.46 6.31
N ALA A 91 14.18 4.01 7.52
CA ALA A 91 15.26 3.73 8.48
C ALA A 91 15.23 2.29 9.02
N HIS A 92 14.08 1.62 8.92
CA HIS A 92 13.89 0.26 9.42
C HIS A 92 14.51 -0.79 8.49
N LYS A 93 15.15 -1.83 9.05
CA LYS A 93 15.84 -2.90 8.28
C LYS A 93 14.96 -3.63 7.25
N TRP A 94 13.67 -3.69 7.49
CA TRP A 94 12.69 -4.33 6.60
C TRP A 94 11.99 -3.34 5.65
N GLY A 95 12.42 -2.07 5.65
CA GLY A 95 11.76 -0.98 4.97
C GLY A 95 10.38 -0.70 5.54
N THR A 96 9.58 0.03 4.75
CA THR A 96 8.17 0.32 5.06
C THR A 96 7.23 0.05 3.90
N PHE A 97 5.94 0.35 4.07
CA PHE A 97 4.96 0.26 2.97
C PHE A 97 5.25 1.29 1.88
N HIS A 98 4.89 0.94 0.65
CA HIS A 98 4.79 1.91 -0.42
C HIS A 98 3.83 3.06 -0.01
N PRO A 99 4.19 4.35 -0.18
CA PRO A 99 3.41 5.50 0.27
C PRO A 99 1.93 5.46 -0.15
N HIS A 100 1.68 4.95 -1.36
CA HIS A 100 0.33 4.84 -1.92
C HIS A 100 -0.59 3.94 -1.09
N VAL A 101 -0.05 2.86 -0.48
CA VAL A 101 -0.81 1.92 0.35
C VAL A 101 -1.41 2.64 1.56
N LEU A 102 -0.58 3.39 2.31
CA LEU A 102 -1.03 4.13 3.49
C LEU A 102 -1.89 5.33 3.14
N LYS A 103 -1.63 6.02 2.02
CA LYS A 103 -2.48 7.10 1.54
C LYS A 103 -3.90 6.63 1.22
N LEU A 104 -4.07 5.44 0.62
CA LEU A 104 -5.40 4.86 0.36
C LEU A 104 -6.12 4.56 1.68
N TRP A 105 -5.42 3.93 2.64
CA TRP A 105 -5.98 3.66 3.96
C TRP A 105 -6.41 4.94 4.67
N GLY A 106 -5.52 5.95 4.74
CA GLY A 106 -5.81 7.23 5.39
C GLY A 106 -6.97 7.99 4.74
N LYS A 107 -7.10 7.92 3.41
CA LYS A 107 -8.25 8.49 2.68
C LYS A 107 -9.56 7.81 3.07
N GLU A 108 -9.58 6.49 3.21
CA GLU A 108 -10.78 5.78 3.66
C GLU A 108 -11.14 6.12 5.10
N VAL A 109 -10.17 6.08 6.02
CA VAL A 109 -10.41 6.41 7.43
C VAL A 109 -10.87 7.85 7.61
N SER A 110 -10.34 8.81 6.85
CA SER A 110 -10.77 10.22 6.94
C SER A 110 -12.27 10.44 6.70
N LYS A 111 -12.93 9.50 6.02
CA LYS A 111 -14.38 9.54 5.72
C LYS A 111 -15.23 8.91 6.81
N LYS A 112 -14.65 8.31 7.85
CA LYS A 112 -15.36 7.54 8.88
C LYS A 112 -15.79 8.43 10.07
N GLU A 113 -16.87 8.04 10.74
CA GLU A 113 -17.32 8.65 12.00
C GLU A 113 -16.71 7.94 13.22
N ASN A 114 -16.82 8.58 14.40
CA ASN A 114 -16.43 8.02 15.70
C ASN A 114 -14.96 7.55 15.77
N LEU A 115 -14.07 8.30 15.13
CA LEU A 115 -12.63 8.07 15.19
C LEU A 115 -12.08 8.50 16.55
N ASP A 116 -11.25 7.66 17.16
CA ASP A 116 -10.50 8.05 18.34
C ASP A 116 -9.26 8.89 17.97
N ILE A 117 -8.53 9.37 18.99
CA ILE A 117 -7.35 10.20 18.78
C ILE A 117 -6.22 9.46 18.05
N PHE A 118 -6.08 8.15 18.24
CA PHE A 118 -5.06 7.35 17.56
C PHE A 118 -5.40 7.21 16.07
N ASP A 119 -6.67 6.96 15.75
CA ASP A 119 -7.16 6.92 14.37
C ASP A 119 -6.92 8.25 13.67
N ILE A 120 -7.26 9.36 14.33
CA ILE A 120 -7.08 10.71 13.78
C ILE A 120 -5.60 11.00 13.49
N ASN A 121 -4.74 10.80 14.49
CA ASN A 121 -3.31 11.03 14.34
C ASN A 121 -2.71 10.17 13.22
N PHE A 122 -3.09 8.90 13.16
CA PHE A 122 -2.52 7.98 12.20
C PHE A 122 -3.00 8.26 10.77
N TYR A 123 -4.30 8.49 10.52
CA TYR A 123 -4.76 8.82 9.16
C TYR A 123 -4.22 10.17 8.69
N VAL A 124 -4.09 11.17 9.57
CA VAL A 124 -3.49 12.47 9.20
C VAL A 124 -2.03 12.28 8.79
N THR A 125 -1.28 11.48 9.55
CA THR A 125 0.11 11.10 9.21
C THR A 125 0.16 10.42 7.83
N CYS A 126 -0.72 9.46 7.58
CA CYS A 126 -0.86 8.77 6.27
C CYS A 126 -1.11 9.71 5.09
N LEU A 127 -1.79 10.84 5.32
CA LEU A 127 -2.11 11.80 4.27
C LEU A 127 -1.04 12.87 4.08
N GLN A 128 -0.25 13.18 5.10
CA GLN A 128 0.73 14.26 5.08
C GLN A 128 2.16 13.77 4.79
N GLN A 129 2.52 12.58 5.24
CA GLN A 129 3.86 12.03 5.07
C GLN A 129 3.89 11.04 3.89
N ASP A 130 4.98 11.08 3.11
CA ASP A 130 5.23 10.07 2.09
C ASP A 130 5.77 8.79 2.71
N VAL A 131 6.76 8.89 3.61
CA VAL A 131 7.38 7.74 4.27
C VAL A 131 6.96 7.72 5.73
N ILE A 132 6.34 6.62 6.15
CA ILE A 132 5.93 6.38 7.53
C ILE A 132 6.72 5.18 8.03
N GLU A 133 7.43 5.33 9.14
CA GLU A 133 8.26 4.26 9.69
C GLU A 133 7.44 3.06 10.14
N ARG A 134 8.05 1.86 10.02
CA ARG A 134 7.41 0.59 10.40
C ARG A 134 6.88 0.64 11.83
N ASP A 135 7.69 1.15 12.75
CA ASP A 135 7.36 1.19 14.17
C ASP A 135 6.11 2.03 14.47
N VAL A 136 5.85 3.08 13.69
CA VAL A 136 4.63 3.89 13.80
C VAL A 136 3.40 3.08 13.39
N ILE A 137 3.50 2.34 12.28
CA ILE A 137 2.42 1.49 11.76
C ILE A 137 2.13 0.35 12.74
N THR A 138 3.19 -0.34 13.19
CA THR A 138 3.13 -1.42 14.17
C THR A 138 2.53 -0.96 15.50
N SER A 139 2.94 0.21 16.00
CA SER A 139 2.41 0.78 17.24
C SER A 139 0.91 1.06 17.14
N TYR A 140 0.46 1.65 16.01
CA TYR A 140 -0.95 1.88 15.76
C TYR A 140 -1.74 0.55 15.73
N ILE A 141 -1.23 -0.46 15.01
CA ILE A 141 -1.85 -1.79 14.94
C ILE A 141 -1.99 -2.41 16.33
N ASN A 142 -0.92 -2.39 17.12
CA ASN A 142 -0.88 -2.98 18.45
C ASN A 142 -1.90 -2.34 19.39
N VAL A 143 -2.00 -1.01 19.36
CA VAL A 143 -3.00 -0.27 20.15
C VAL A 143 -4.43 -0.64 19.71
N LYS A 144 -4.72 -0.65 18.40
CA LYS A 144 -6.08 -0.86 17.90
C LYS A 144 -6.57 -2.30 18.03
N LEU A 145 -5.66 -3.27 17.97
CA LEU A 145 -6.00 -4.70 18.02
C LEU A 145 -5.63 -5.36 19.36
N ASN A 146 -5.12 -4.59 20.33
CA ASN A 146 -4.62 -5.08 21.61
C ASN A 146 -3.61 -6.23 21.45
N LEU A 147 -2.63 -6.01 20.56
CA LEU A 147 -1.53 -6.93 20.25
C LEU A 147 -0.21 -6.38 20.79
N THR A 148 0.84 -7.21 20.78
CA THR A 148 2.16 -6.85 21.34
C THR A 148 3.33 -7.33 20.46
N ASP A 149 3.08 -7.79 19.24
CA ASP A 149 4.16 -8.20 18.32
C ASP A 149 4.73 -6.97 17.61
N GLU A 150 6.03 -7.00 17.34
CA GLU A 150 6.77 -5.93 16.67
C GLU A 150 7.24 -6.35 15.26
N ASN A 151 7.21 -7.65 14.97
CA ASN A 151 7.87 -8.24 13.80
C ASN A 151 6.88 -8.62 12.69
N TYR A 152 5.87 -7.79 12.44
CA TYR A 152 4.91 -8.04 11.36
C TYR A 152 5.57 -7.91 9.98
N THR A 153 5.26 -8.88 9.12
CA THR A 153 5.45 -8.76 7.66
C THR A 153 4.51 -7.70 7.08
N ASN A 154 4.82 -7.19 5.88
CA ASN A 154 3.93 -6.29 5.14
C ASN A 154 2.53 -6.90 4.98
N GLU A 155 2.46 -8.18 4.64
CA GLU A 155 1.22 -8.94 4.53
C GLU A 155 0.39 -8.89 5.82
N GLN A 156 1.01 -9.16 6.97
CA GLN A 156 0.33 -9.14 8.27
C GLN A 156 -0.16 -7.74 8.62
N MET A 157 0.69 -6.71 8.47
CA MET A 157 0.28 -5.33 8.73
C MET A 157 -0.88 -4.91 7.82
N PHE A 158 -0.86 -5.29 6.53
CA PHE A 158 -1.94 -4.97 5.60
C PHE A 158 -3.26 -5.59 6.07
N ARG A 159 -3.24 -6.86 6.47
CA ARG A 159 -4.42 -7.56 7.01
C ARG A 159 -4.91 -6.91 8.30
N HIS A 160 -4.00 -6.54 9.21
CA HIS A 160 -4.37 -5.85 10.44
C HIS A 160 -5.00 -4.47 10.17
N LEU A 161 -4.41 -3.67 9.27
CA LEU A 161 -4.97 -2.38 8.85
C LEU A 161 -6.33 -2.55 8.18
N LEU A 162 -6.54 -3.63 7.43
CA LEU A 162 -7.84 -3.97 6.85
C LEU A 162 -8.87 -4.31 7.92
N THR A 163 -8.52 -5.18 8.90
CA THR A 163 -9.38 -5.49 10.05
C THR A 163 -9.72 -4.23 10.85
N ILE A 164 -8.76 -3.35 11.09
CA ILE A 164 -9.01 -2.07 11.76
C ILE A 164 -10.00 -1.24 10.93
N LEU A 165 -9.77 -1.10 9.62
CA LEU A 165 -10.65 -0.35 8.72
C LEU A 165 -12.09 -0.89 8.69
N ASP A 166 -12.26 -2.21 8.77
CA ASP A 166 -13.55 -2.89 8.86
C ASP A 166 -14.26 -2.61 10.21
N ASN A 167 -13.48 -2.54 11.30
CA ASN A 167 -13.99 -2.26 12.64
C ASN A 167 -14.30 -0.78 12.89
N LEU A 168 -13.70 0.13 12.11
CA LEU A 168 -14.02 1.55 12.17
C LEU A 168 -15.45 1.81 11.67
N GLY A 169 -16.11 2.80 12.27
CA GLY A 169 -17.54 3.08 12.12
C GLY A 169 -18.06 3.31 10.69
N THR A 170 -19.33 3.70 10.57
CA THR A 170 -19.92 3.98 9.25
C THR A 170 -19.29 5.21 8.60
N GLU A 171 -19.44 5.32 7.28
CA GLU A 171 -19.07 6.55 6.58
C GLU A 171 -19.84 7.76 7.12
N ARG A 172 -19.16 8.90 7.14
CA ARG A 172 -19.74 10.21 7.49
C ARG A 172 -20.91 10.50 6.59
N LYS A 173 -22.09 10.67 7.19
CA LYS A 173 -23.27 11.08 6.41
C LYS A 173 -23.05 12.51 5.94
N LYS A 174 -23.18 12.75 4.63
CA LYS A 174 -23.29 14.12 4.12
C LYS A 174 -24.57 14.72 4.68
N VAL A 175 -24.43 15.61 5.66
CA VAL A 175 -25.57 16.40 6.15
C VAL A 175 -25.96 17.36 5.02
N GLU A 176 -27.02 17.04 4.30
CA GLU A 176 -27.65 18.00 3.39
C GLU A 176 -28.16 19.18 4.21
N LYS A 177 -27.50 20.32 4.10
CA LYS A 177 -27.99 21.57 4.68
C LYS A 177 -29.28 21.95 3.96
N LYS A 178 -30.43 21.51 4.48
CA LYS A 178 -31.73 22.02 4.04
C LYS A 178 -31.74 23.54 4.23
N ARG A 179 -31.87 24.30 3.14
CA ARG A 179 -32.08 25.76 3.21
C ARG A 179 -33.37 26.00 3.98
N ILE A 180 -33.26 26.57 5.18
CA ILE A 180 -34.41 27.07 5.93
C ILE A 180 -34.83 28.38 5.24
N ILE A 181 -35.90 28.33 4.45
CA ILE A 181 -36.50 29.52 3.84
C ILE A 181 -37.42 30.16 4.91
N PRO A 182 -37.13 31.37 5.40
CA PRO A 182 -38.00 32.02 6.37
C PRO A 182 -39.37 32.33 5.74
N ARG A 183 -40.46 31.93 6.42
CA ARG A 183 -41.82 32.23 5.98
C ARG A 183 -42.13 33.70 6.25
N LYS A 184 -42.59 34.43 5.23
CA LYS A 184 -43.13 35.80 5.41
C LYS A 184 -44.39 35.72 6.27
N ILE A 185 -44.39 36.43 7.38
CA ILE A 185 -45.59 36.69 8.17
C ILE A 185 -46.26 37.92 7.55
N ILE A 186 -47.50 37.79 7.11
CA ILE A 186 -48.33 38.92 6.69
C ILE A 186 -49.20 39.26 7.89
N VAL A 187 -49.14 40.52 8.32
CA VAL A 187 -50.02 41.09 9.35
C VAL A 187 -51.10 41.88 8.61
N GLU A 188 -52.36 41.60 8.91
CA GLU A 188 -53.54 42.28 8.37
C GLU A 188 -53.63 43.74 8.82
#